data_AF-A0A935VEQ8-F1
#
_entry.id   AF-A0A935VEQ8-F1
#
_cell.length_a   1.000
_cell.length_b   1.000
_cell.length_c   1.000
_cell.angle_alpha   90.00
_cell.angle_beta   90.00
_cell.angle_gamma   90.00
#
_symmetry.space_group_name_H-M   'P 1'
#
loop_
_entity.id
_entity.type
_entity.pdbx_description
1 polymer ?
#
loop_
_entity_poly.entity_id
_entity_poly.type
_entity_poly.pdbx_seq_one_letter_code
_entity_poly.pdbx_strand_id
1 'polypeptide(L)'
;MPPPLLSSKQKYASGQFSWRVASPAIENQNTPAIFRGFWDGSISVSPNTTYRILARVKTINIVGEGGLVLKTGGWLGTDVVNQGVGTNITPYMRGDNGWTYLTGTIQTNPGQTTLNYLYLVLENCTGEAYLDELTVQELQQDGSLRQNILSKWNANTHHYLDPIKSKEADYMIEKAHNHGIHYKIVIHEKDD
;
A
#
# COMPACT_ATOMS: atom_id res chain seq x y z
N MET A 1 14.92 -5.18 14.02
CA MET A 1 14.59 -4.95 12.60
C MET A 1 13.10 -5.18 12.43
N PRO A 2 12.35 -4.35 11.69
CA PRO A 2 10.99 -4.75 11.33
C PRO A 2 11.04 -6.15 10.67
N PRO A 3 10.08 -7.04 10.96
CA PRO A 3 10.08 -8.39 10.39
C PRO A 3 10.12 -8.34 8.86
N PRO A 4 10.71 -9.33 8.18
CA PRO A 4 10.81 -9.33 6.72
C PRO A 4 9.42 -9.39 6.09
N LEU A 5 8.95 -8.23 5.62
CA LEU A 5 7.66 -8.08 4.92
C LEU A 5 7.78 -8.53 3.47
N LEU A 6 8.89 -8.21 2.79
CA LEU A 6 9.11 -8.64 1.41
C LEU A 6 9.54 -10.10 1.37
N SER A 7 8.88 -10.88 0.52
CA SER A 7 9.11 -12.32 0.38
C SER A 7 9.14 -12.72 -1.10
N SER A 8 10.11 -13.53 -1.48
CA SER A 8 10.19 -14.18 -2.80
C SER A 8 9.49 -15.54 -2.85
N LYS A 9 8.99 -16.05 -1.71
CA LYS A 9 8.35 -17.37 -1.61
C LYS A 9 7.05 -17.46 -2.42
N GLN A 10 6.33 -16.35 -2.50
CA GLN A 10 5.14 -16.22 -3.34
C GLN A 10 5.30 -14.96 -4.18
N LYS A 11 5.01 -15.08 -5.47
CA LYS A 11 5.08 -13.98 -6.43
C LYS A 11 3.98 -14.15 -7.47
N TYR A 12 3.52 -13.05 -8.02
CA TYR A 12 2.53 -13.05 -9.09
C TYR A 12 3.26 -12.96 -10.44
N ALA A 13 2.89 -13.84 -11.38
CA ALA A 13 3.44 -13.88 -12.73
C ALA A 13 4.99 -13.76 -12.77
N SER A 14 5.51 -12.77 -13.48
CA SER A 14 6.95 -12.48 -13.61
C SER A 14 7.50 -11.60 -12.49
N GLY A 15 6.71 -11.27 -11.46
CA GLY A 15 7.18 -10.53 -10.29
C GLY A 15 8.25 -11.29 -9.52
N GLN A 16 9.02 -10.57 -8.70
CA GLN A 16 10.11 -11.12 -7.88
C GLN A 16 9.71 -11.29 -6.42
N PHE A 17 8.90 -10.36 -5.90
CA PHE A 17 8.50 -10.31 -4.49
C PHE A 17 7.01 -10.05 -4.31
N SER A 18 6.53 -10.36 -3.11
CA SER A 18 5.26 -9.91 -2.53
C SER A 18 5.46 -9.48 -1.09
N TRP A 19 4.58 -8.65 -0.55
CA TRP A 19 4.53 -8.37 0.89
C TRP A 19 3.75 -9.47 1.61
N ARG A 20 4.35 -10.10 2.61
CA ARG A 20 3.75 -11.14 3.43
C ARG A 20 3.24 -10.55 4.75
N VAL A 21 2.01 -10.89 5.09
CA VAL A 21 1.47 -10.81 6.44
C VAL A 21 1.12 -12.21 6.92
N ALA A 22 1.31 -12.48 8.20
CA ALA A 22 1.01 -13.78 8.78
C ALA A 22 0.58 -13.63 10.24
N SER A 23 -0.36 -14.47 10.66
CA SER A 23 -0.90 -14.52 12.02
C SER A 23 -0.79 -15.95 12.57
N PRO A 24 -0.38 -16.15 13.84
CA PRO A 24 -0.12 -15.12 14.86
C PRO A 24 1.15 -14.29 14.59
N ALA A 25 1.24 -13.12 15.21
CA ALA A 25 2.44 -12.31 15.19
C ALA A 25 3.58 -13.02 15.94
N ILE A 26 4.77 -13.08 15.34
CA ILE A 26 5.99 -13.56 15.95
C ILE A 26 7.02 -12.43 15.84
N GLU A 27 7.52 -12.00 17.00
CA GLU A 27 8.44 -10.88 17.09
C GLU A 27 9.65 -11.07 16.18
N ASN A 28 10.00 -10.03 15.42
CA ASN A 28 11.10 -10.02 14.45
C ASN A 28 10.99 -11.07 13.32
N GLN A 29 9.88 -11.79 13.17
CA GLN A 29 9.70 -12.79 12.10
C GLN A 29 8.53 -12.48 11.16
N ASN A 30 7.38 -12.06 11.70
CA ASN A 30 6.22 -11.70 10.88
C ASN A 30 5.32 -10.70 11.60
N THR A 31 4.48 -10.03 10.82
CA THR A 31 3.41 -9.17 11.30
C THR A 31 2.09 -9.63 10.70
N PRO A 32 0.97 -9.54 11.45
CA PRO A 32 -0.36 -9.80 10.93
C PRO A 32 -0.93 -8.62 10.13
N ALA A 33 -0.25 -7.47 10.14
CA ALA A 33 -0.71 -6.25 9.50
C ALA A 33 0.43 -5.46 8.83
N ILE A 34 0.13 -4.89 7.67
CA ILE A 34 0.93 -3.86 7.00
C ILE A 34 0.03 -2.68 6.67
N PHE A 35 0.62 -1.50 6.52
CA PHE A 35 -0.13 -0.30 6.22
C PHE A 35 0.64 0.71 5.37
N ARG A 36 -0.12 1.62 4.75
CA ARG A 36 0.39 2.73 3.93
C ARG A 36 -0.17 4.06 4.43
N GLY A 37 0.66 5.10 4.30
CA GLY A 37 0.28 6.50 4.49
C GLY A 37 1.09 7.26 5.54
N PHE A 38 2.04 6.60 6.23
CA PHE A 38 2.93 7.24 7.21
C PHE A 38 4.21 7.78 6.56
N TRP A 39 5.11 6.91 6.09
CA TRP A 39 6.38 7.32 5.51
C TRP A 39 6.28 7.81 4.06
N ASP A 40 5.35 7.26 3.28
CA ASP A 40 5.11 7.66 1.88
C ASP A 40 4.32 8.98 1.77
N GLY A 41 3.91 9.57 2.91
CA GLY A 41 2.96 10.68 2.97
C GLY A 41 1.50 10.23 2.84
N SER A 42 0.59 11.11 3.24
CA SER A 42 -0.84 10.85 3.12
C SER A 42 -1.27 10.78 1.66
N ILE A 43 -2.19 9.87 1.33
CA ILE A 43 -2.70 9.72 -0.04
C ILE A 43 -3.66 10.88 -0.31
N SER A 44 -3.31 11.77 -1.24
CA SER A 44 -4.17 12.89 -1.65
C SER A 44 -5.41 12.40 -2.40
N VAL A 45 -6.57 12.93 -2.04
CA VAL A 45 -7.86 12.58 -2.65
C VAL A 45 -8.72 13.83 -2.84
N SER A 46 -9.65 13.72 -3.78
CA SER A 46 -10.70 14.70 -3.98
C SER A 46 -11.77 14.57 -2.88
N PRO A 47 -12.27 15.68 -2.33
CA PRO A 47 -13.40 15.63 -1.40
C PRO A 47 -14.68 15.12 -2.08
N ASN A 48 -15.60 14.58 -1.28
CA ASN A 48 -16.90 14.06 -1.74
C ASN A 48 -16.81 13.09 -2.94
N THR A 49 -15.82 12.23 -2.96
CA THR A 49 -15.47 11.38 -4.11
C THR A 49 -15.35 9.92 -3.69
N THR A 50 -15.91 9.03 -4.51
CA THR A 50 -15.78 7.58 -4.30
C THR A 50 -14.50 7.06 -4.93
N TYR A 51 -13.74 6.28 -4.16
CA TYR A 51 -12.56 5.58 -4.63
C TYR A 51 -12.77 4.07 -4.55
N ARG A 52 -12.36 3.35 -5.60
CA ARG A 52 -12.18 1.90 -5.57
C ARG A 52 -10.76 1.58 -5.12
N ILE A 53 -10.66 0.62 -4.22
CA ILE A 53 -9.39 0.08 -3.75
C ILE A 53 -9.33 -1.39 -4.13
N LEU A 54 -8.23 -1.77 -4.78
CA LEU A 54 -7.96 -3.13 -5.24
C LEU A 54 -6.62 -3.58 -4.68
N ALA A 55 -6.61 -4.73 -4.02
CA ALA A 55 -5.39 -5.42 -3.63
C ALA A 55 -5.31 -6.77 -4.33
N ARG A 56 -4.24 -7.03 -5.09
CA ARG A 56 -3.96 -8.37 -5.61
C ARG A 56 -3.31 -9.18 -4.51
N VAL A 57 -4.04 -10.16 -4.01
CA VAL A 57 -3.66 -10.96 -2.85
C VAL A 57 -3.73 -12.46 -3.13
N LYS A 58 -2.97 -13.22 -2.35
CA LYS A 58 -3.08 -14.67 -2.22
C LYS A 58 -3.21 -15.00 -0.74
N THR A 59 -4.06 -15.95 -0.39
CA THR A 59 -4.24 -16.39 1.01
C THR A 59 -3.93 -17.87 1.15
N ILE A 60 -3.32 -18.22 2.29
CA ILE A 60 -2.95 -19.59 2.65
C ILE A 60 -3.46 -19.87 4.06
N ASN A 61 -4.32 -20.88 4.18
CA ASN A 61 -4.84 -21.41 5.43
C ASN A 61 -5.40 -20.34 6.38
N ILE A 62 -6.23 -19.42 5.86
CA ILE A 62 -6.86 -18.39 6.71
C ILE A 62 -8.02 -19.00 7.48
N VAL A 63 -7.84 -19.17 8.79
CA VAL A 63 -8.81 -19.81 9.69
C VAL A 63 -9.08 -18.92 10.91
N GLY A 64 -10.35 -18.65 11.17
CA GLY A 64 -10.80 -17.86 12.32
C GLY A 64 -12.18 -17.22 12.09
N GLU A 65 -12.67 -16.49 13.09
CA GLU A 65 -13.91 -15.72 12.98
C GLU A 65 -13.75 -14.54 12.02
N GLY A 66 -12.56 -13.92 11.97
CA GLY A 66 -12.22 -12.89 10.99
C GLY A 66 -11.59 -13.46 9.72
N GLY A 67 -10.64 -12.74 9.14
CA GLY A 67 -9.94 -13.11 7.91
C GLY A 67 -9.00 -12.01 7.42
N LEU A 68 -8.53 -12.13 6.17
CA LEU A 68 -7.81 -11.05 5.50
C LEU A 68 -8.78 -9.93 5.13
N VAL A 69 -8.44 -8.69 5.47
CA VAL A 69 -9.28 -7.51 5.21
C VAL A 69 -8.44 -6.29 4.84
N LEU A 70 -8.94 -5.46 3.92
CA LEU A 70 -8.51 -4.08 3.80
C LEU A 70 -9.36 -3.21 4.71
N LYS A 71 -8.72 -2.35 5.51
CA LYS A 71 -9.40 -1.39 6.39
C LYS A 71 -8.71 -0.04 6.37
N THR A 72 -9.42 1.00 6.84
CA THR A 72 -8.88 2.34 7.00
C THR A 72 -9.08 2.87 8.41
N GLY A 73 -8.18 3.76 8.84
CA GLY A 73 -8.25 4.43 10.14
C GLY A 73 -7.06 5.35 10.36
N GLY A 74 -7.07 6.09 11.48
CA GLY A 74 -5.88 6.80 11.96
C GLY A 74 -4.78 5.82 12.38
N TRP A 75 -3.96 6.20 13.36
CA TRP A 75 -3.02 5.26 13.96
C TRP A 75 -3.78 4.20 14.78
N LEU A 76 -3.80 2.93 14.31
CA LEU A 76 -4.53 1.84 14.96
C LEU A 76 -3.67 0.98 15.89
N GLY A 77 -2.34 1.19 15.90
CA GLY A 77 -1.41 0.47 16.76
C GLY A 77 -1.49 -1.05 16.61
N THR A 78 -1.31 -1.77 17.72
CA THR A 78 -1.39 -3.24 17.78
C THR A 78 -2.81 -3.77 17.74
N ASP A 79 -3.80 -2.93 18.09
CA ASP A 79 -5.22 -3.33 18.13
C ASP A 79 -5.83 -3.52 16.74
N VAL A 80 -5.09 -3.16 15.69
CA VAL A 80 -5.49 -3.30 14.29
C VAL A 80 -5.95 -4.72 13.92
N VAL A 81 -5.49 -5.75 14.63
CA VAL A 81 -5.84 -7.16 14.42
C VAL A 81 -7.16 -7.58 15.04
N ASN A 82 -7.80 -6.70 15.81
CA ASN A 82 -9.07 -6.96 16.47
C ASN A 82 -10.25 -6.49 15.60
N GLN A 83 -11.33 -7.26 15.61
CA GLN A 83 -12.61 -6.86 15.04
C GLN A 83 -13.13 -5.55 15.65
N GLY A 84 -13.73 -4.71 14.81
CA GLY A 84 -14.28 -3.41 15.23
C GLY A 84 -13.25 -2.29 15.36
N VAL A 85 -11.96 -2.56 15.12
CA VAL A 85 -10.90 -1.54 15.10
C VAL A 85 -10.66 -1.07 13.66
N GLY A 86 -10.92 0.22 13.43
CA GLY A 86 -10.91 0.84 12.10
C GLY A 86 -12.20 0.56 11.31
N THR A 87 -12.23 0.98 10.06
CA THR A 87 -13.37 0.78 9.16
C THR A 87 -12.98 -0.18 8.04
N ASN A 88 -13.66 -1.32 7.96
CA ASN A 88 -13.44 -2.29 6.90
C ASN A 88 -13.86 -1.72 5.54
N ILE A 89 -12.98 -1.85 4.56
CA ILE A 89 -13.18 -1.48 3.16
C ILE A 89 -13.70 -2.67 2.37
N THR A 90 -13.25 -3.88 2.73
CA THR A 90 -13.63 -5.13 2.10
C THR A 90 -14.30 -6.08 3.09
N PRO A 91 -15.07 -7.08 2.62
CA PRO A 91 -15.39 -8.27 3.40
C PRO A 91 -14.12 -9.05 3.79
N TYR A 92 -14.25 -9.98 4.75
CA TYR A 92 -13.17 -10.92 5.08
C TYR A 92 -12.98 -11.95 3.97
N MET A 93 -11.73 -12.13 3.56
CA MET A 93 -11.29 -13.27 2.75
C MET A 93 -10.74 -14.37 3.68
N ARG A 94 -11.22 -15.60 3.51
CA ARG A 94 -10.91 -16.77 4.35
C ARG A 94 -10.48 -17.96 3.49
N GLY A 95 -9.86 -18.96 4.12
CA GLY A 95 -9.38 -20.17 3.46
C GLY A 95 -8.20 -19.93 2.52
N ASP A 96 -7.98 -20.89 1.63
CA ASP A 96 -6.96 -20.83 0.58
C ASP A 96 -7.54 -20.20 -0.69
N ASN A 97 -6.89 -19.14 -1.17
CA ASN A 97 -7.25 -18.51 -2.44
C ASN A 97 -5.98 -18.29 -3.26
N GLY A 98 -6.05 -18.60 -4.56
CA GLY A 98 -5.03 -18.20 -5.51
C GLY A 98 -4.90 -16.68 -5.60
N TRP A 99 -4.00 -16.21 -6.46
CA TRP A 99 -3.89 -14.77 -6.73
C TRP A 99 -5.22 -14.21 -7.26
N THR A 100 -5.84 -13.33 -6.48
CA THR A 100 -7.16 -12.75 -6.74
C THR A 100 -7.22 -11.31 -6.22
N TYR A 101 -8.31 -10.59 -6.51
CA TYR A 101 -8.49 -9.22 -6.05
C TYR A 101 -9.39 -9.14 -4.82
N LEU A 102 -8.85 -8.60 -3.74
CA LEU A 102 -9.62 -8.09 -2.62
C LEU A 102 -10.05 -6.66 -2.96
N THR A 103 -11.36 -6.44 -3.11
CA THR A 103 -11.93 -5.21 -3.67
C THR A 103 -12.89 -4.54 -2.70
N GLY A 104 -12.79 -3.21 -2.57
CA GLY A 104 -13.77 -2.42 -1.84
C GLY A 104 -13.77 -0.95 -2.28
N THR A 105 -14.62 -0.15 -1.64
CA THR A 105 -14.76 1.28 -1.92
C THR A 105 -14.68 2.12 -0.66
N ILE A 106 -14.20 3.35 -0.81
CA ILE A 106 -14.24 4.39 0.23
C ILE A 106 -14.88 5.64 -0.37
N GLN A 107 -15.78 6.26 0.38
CA GLN A 107 -16.29 7.59 0.08
C GLN A 107 -15.55 8.63 0.93
N THR A 108 -15.01 9.67 0.30
CA THR A 108 -14.42 10.79 1.03
C THR A 108 -15.48 11.78 1.47
N ASN A 109 -15.27 12.43 2.62
CA ASN A 109 -16.16 13.48 3.11
C ASN A 109 -16.00 14.80 2.29
N PRO A 110 -16.97 15.74 2.36
CA PRO A 110 -16.92 17.01 1.61
C PRO A 110 -15.71 17.93 1.84
N GLY A 111 -14.92 17.72 2.90
CA GLY A 111 -13.67 18.45 3.16
C GLY A 111 -12.43 17.56 3.22
N GLN A 112 -12.55 16.28 2.89
CA GLN A 112 -11.45 15.33 3.04
C GLN A 112 -10.55 15.37 1.81
N THR A 113 -9.33 15.88 1.98
CA THR A 113 -8.31 15.99 0.93
C THR A 113 -7.22 14.92 1.03
N THR A 114 -7.24 14.11 2.09
CA THR A 114 -6.32 12.99 2.29
C THR A 114 -7.05 11.77 2.84
N LEU A 115 -6.59 10.58 2.45
CA LEU A 115 -7.05 9.36 3.10
C LEU A 115 -6.31 9.14 4.41
N ASN A 116 -7.05 8.56 5.35
CA ASN A 116 -6.49 7.86 6.49
C ASN A 116 -5.59 6.70 6.02
N TYR A 117 -4.84 6.11 6.94
CA TYR A 117 -3.98 4.98 6.62
C TYR A 117 -4.81 3.82 6.06
N LEU A 118 -4.24 3.14 5.07
CA LEU A 118 -4.81 1.92 4.49
C LEU A 118 -4.04 0.74 5.06
N TYR A 119 -4.76 -0.20 5.66
CA TYR A 119 -4.20 -1.38 6.29
C TYR A 119 -4.65 -2.63 5.54
N LEU A 120 -3.74 -3.59 5.37
CA LEU A 120 -4.04 -4.97 5.02
C LEU A 120 -3.74 -5.84 6.24
N VAL A 121 -4.74 -6.56 6.73
CA VAL A 121 -4.69 -7.16 8.06
C VAL A 121 -5.27 -8.57 8.07
N LEU A 122 -4.63 -9.47 8.80
CA LEU A 122 -5.22 -10.72 9.26
C LEU A 122 -5.88 -10.48 10.62
N GLU A 123 -7.19 -10.35 10.61
CA GLU A 123 -7.97 -9.98 11.79
C GLU A 123 -8.64 -11.21 12.42
N ASN A 124 -8.53 -11.39 13.74
CA ASN A 124 -9.11 -12.52 14.49
C ASN A 124 -9.00 -13.90 13.79
N CYS A 125 -7.86 -14.16 13.15
CA CYS A 125 -7.60 -15.38 12.40
C CYS A 125 -6.11 -15.76 12.45
N THR A 126 -5.82 -16.97 11.98
CA THR A 126 -4.48 -17.50 11.74
C THR A 126 -4.25 -17.72 10.25
N GLY A 127 -3.00 -17.88 9.83
CA GLY A 127 -2.62 -18.17 8.45
C GLY A 127 -1.77 -17.07 7.82
N GLU A 128 -1.69 -17.04 6.50
CA GLU A 128 -0.82 -16.12 5.77
C GLU A 128 -1.54 -15.47 4.59
N ALA A 129 -1.16 -14.22 4.31
CA ALA A 129 -1.53 -13.56 3.07
C ALA A 129 -0.34 -12.87 2.43
N TYR A 130 -0.38 -12.80 1.12
CA TYR A 130 0.62 -12.20 0.26
C TYR A 130 -0.03 -11.11 -0.56
N LEU A 131 0.55 -9.92 -0.58
CA LEU A 131 0.11 -8.77 -1.35
C LEU A 131 1.14 -8.51 -2.44
N ASP A 132 0.68 -8.48 -3.68
CA ASP A 132 1.53 -8.13 -4.82
C ASP A 132 1.34 -6.67 -5.24
N GLU A 133 0.10 -6.18 -5.26
CA GLU A 133 -0.18 -4.80 -5.64
C GLU A 133 -1.38 -4.21 -4.90
N LEU A 134 -1.40 -2.88 -4.77
CA LEU A 134 -2.50 -2.08 -4.25
C LEU A 134 -2.73 -0.88 -5.16
N THR A 135 -3.96 -0.72 -5.67
CA THR A 135 -4.36 0.48 -6.41
C THR A 135 -5.47 1.24 -5.69
N VAL A 136 -5.51 2.55 -5.89
CA VAL A 136 -6.56 3.45 -5.45
C VAL A 136 -6.97 4.29 -6.65
N GLN A 137 -8.21 4.17 -7.09
CA GLN A 137 -8.69 4.79 -8.33
C GLN A 137 -10.03 5.47 -8.07
N GLU A 138 -10.20 6.68 -8.57
CA GLU A 138 -11.48 7.39 -8.52
C GLU A 138 -12.52 6.60 -9.33
N LEU A 139 -13.68 6.33 -8.74
CA LEU A 139 -14.82 5.71 -9.40
C LEU A 139 -15.75 6.79 -9.91
N GLN A 140 -15.90 6.89 -11.23
CA GLN A 140 -16.79 7.85 -11.87
C GLN A 140 -18.26 7.40 -11.78
N GLN A 141 -19.19 8.33 -11.99
CA GLN A 141 -20.64 8.06 -11.97
C GLN A 141 -21.07 7.04 -13.04
N ASP A 142 -20.36 6.98 -14.16
CA ASP A 142 -20.58 6.00 -15.23
C ASP A 142 -19.95 4.62 -14.95
N GLY A 143 -19.33 4.45 -13.78
CA GLY A 143 -18.64 3.22 -13.35
C GLY A 143 -17.22 3.07 -13.86
N SER A 144 -16.71 4.02 -14.66
CA SER A 144 -15.32 4.01 -15.12
C SER A 144 -14.34 4.36 -13.98
N LEU A 145 -13.08 3.95 -14.14
CA LEU A 145 -12.01 4.20 -13.18
C LEU A 145 -11.01 5.20 -13.74
N ARG A 146 -10.62 6.19 -12.93
CA ARG A 146 -9.47 7.03 -13.27
C ARG A 146 -8.15 6.31 -13.03
N GLN A 147 -7.07 6.98 -13.40
CA GLN A 147 -5.72 6.50 -13.14
C GLN A 147 -5.49 6.26 -11.64
N ASN A 148 -4.61 5.30 -11.36
CA ASN A 148 -4.19 4.99 -10.00
C ASN A 148 -3.42 6.17 -9.40
N ILE A 149 -3.79 6.58 -8.19
CA ILE A 149 -3.16 7.71 -7.50
C ILE A 149 -1.94 7.29 -6.66
N LEU A 150 -1.66 5.98 -6.56
CA LEU A 150 -0.49 5.47 -5.85
C LEU A 150 0.72 5.38 -6.78
N SER A 151 1.79 6.10 -6.46
CA SER A 151 3.06 6.05 -7.20
C SER A 151 3.74 4.67 -7.09
N LYS A 152 3.85 4.13 -5.88
CA LYS A 152 4.46 2.81 -5.59
C LYS A 152 3.39 1.75 -5.35
N TRP A 153 2.71 1.31 -6.39
CA TRP A 153 1.54 0.43 -6.25
C TRP A 153 1.86 -1.07 -6.20
N ASN A 154 3.07 -1.52 -6.57
CA ASN A 154 3.45 -2.94 -6.62
C ASN A 154 4.62 -3.27 -5.67
N ALA A 155 4.69 -4.50 -5.16
CA ALA A 155 5.76 -5.03 -4.29
C ALA A 155 7.16 -4.98 -4.92
N ASN A 156 7.23 -4.98 -6.24
CA ASN A 156 8.44 -4.88 -7.04
C ASN A 156 8.82 -3.41 -7.30
N THR A 157 8.78 -2.59 -6.25
CA THR A 157 9.04 -1.13 -6.32
C THR A 157 10.42 -0.78 -6.85
N HIS A 158 11.38 -1.71 -6.81
CA HIS A 158 12.72 -1.53 -7.38
C HIS A 158 12.73 -1.45 -8.92
N HIS A 159 11.64 -1.86 -9.58
CA HIS A 159 11.45 -1.61 -11.01
C HIS A 159 10.84 -0.23 -11.29
N TYR A 160 10.42 0.50 -10.26
CA TYR A 160 9.78 1.80 -10.40
C TYR A 160 10.80 2.93 -10.24
N LEU A 161 10.91 3.75 -11.29
CA LEU A 161 11.57 5.05 -11.26
C LEU A 161 10.49 6.13 -11.25
N ASP A 162 10.53 7.06 -10.29
CA ASP A 162 9.63 8.22 -10.26
C ASP A 162 10.14 9.33 -11.19
N PRO A 163 9.52 9.58 -12.35
CA PRO A 163 10.00 10.60 -13.27
C PRO A 163 9.74 12.03 -12.77
N ILE A 164 8.81 12.23 -11.83
CA ILE A 164 8.45 13.56 -11.33
C ILE A 164 9.61 14.16 -10.54
N LYS A 165 10.27 13.35 -9.70
CA LYS A 165 11.41 13.80 -8.89
C LYS A 165 12.60 14.17 -9.76
N SER A 166 12.88 13.41 -10.81
CA SER A 166 13.91 13.77 -11.80
C SER A 166 13.57 15.09 -12.50
N LYS A 167 12.32 15.27 -12.93
CA LYS A 167 11.87 16.52 -13.56
C LYS A 167 11.96 17.74 -12.64
N GLU A 168 11.65 17.60 -11.34
CA GLU A 168 11.81 18.66 -10.35
C GLU A 168 13.28 19.07 -10.22
N ALA A 169 14.19 18.11 -10.15
CA ALA A 169 15.63 18.38 -10.13
C ALA A 169 16.10 19.09 -11.40
N ASP A 170 15.68 18.60 -12.58
CA ASP A 170 15.99 19.21 -13.87
C ASP A 170 15.51 20.66 -13.94
N TYR A 171 14.26 20.91 -13.53
CA TYR A 171 13.68 22.25 -13.48
C TYR A 171 14.49 23.19 -12.57
N MET A 172 14.88 22.72 -11.37
CA MET A 172 15.65 23.55 -10.43
C MET A 172 17.07 23.84 -10.97
N ILE A 173 17.72 22.86 -11.59
CA ILE A 173 19.02 23.04 -12.24
C ILE A 173 18.92 24.05 -13.39
N GLU A 174 17.89 23.94 -14.22
CA GLU A 174 17.63 24.86 -15.33
C GLU A 174 17.36 26.29 -14.83
N LYS A 175 16.52 26.45 -13.80
CA LYS A 175 16.25 27.77 -13.21
C LYS A 175 17.49 28.37 -12.55
N ALA A 176 18.30 27.59 -11.84
CA ALA A 176 19.55 28.06 -11.27
C ALA A 176 20.53 28.53 -12.35
N HIS A 177 20.67 27.75 -13.42
CA HIS A 177 21.52 28.12 -14.56
C HIS A 177 21.13 29.48 -15.16
N ASN A 178 19.84 29.71 -15.35
CA ASN A 178 19.32 30.99 -15.87
C ASN A 178 19.59 32.20 -14.94
N HIS A 179 19.92 31.96 -13.67
CA HIS A 179 20.34 32.99 -12.70
C HIS A 179 21.86 33.02 -12.49
N GLY A 180 22.65 32.32 -13.32
CA GLY A 180 24.11 32.23 -13.17
C GLY A 180 24.56 31.39 -11.97
N ILE A 181 23.67 30.60 -11.39
CA ILE A 181 23.95 29.69 -10.28
C ILE A 181 24.23 28.30 -10.87
N HIS A 182 25.35 27.69 -10.50
CA HIS A 182 25.74 26.37 -10.98
C HIS A 182 25.78 25.37 -9.82
N TYR A 183 25.11 24.23 -10.00
CA TYR A 183 25.20 23.13 -9.06
C TYR A 183 26.40 22.23 -9.38
N LYS A 184 27.20 21.92 -8.36
CA LYS A 184 28.16 20.82 -8.42
C LYS A 184 27.47 19.58 -7.86
N ILE A 185 27.19 18.60 -8.72
CA ILE A 185 26.70 17.29 -8.28
C ILE A 185 27.88 16.55 -7.65
N VAL A 186 27.75 16.22 -6.37
CA VAL A 186 28.72 15.39 -5.66
C VAL A 186 28.05 14.03 -5.46
N ILE A 187 28.53 13.04 -6.20
CA ILE A 187 28.12 11.65 -5.99
C ILE A 187 29.00 11.11 -4.88
N HIS A 188 28.38 10.82 -3.74
CA HIS A 188 29.04 10.08 -2.68
C HIS A 188 28.82 8.60 -2.96
N GLU A 189 29.88 7.93 -3.36
CA GLU A 189 29.95 6.47 -3.26
C GLU A 189 30.04 6.16 -1.77
N LYS A 190 29.02 5.47 -1.25
CA LYS A 190 29.13 4.88 0.06
C LYS A 190 29.80 3.52 -0.14
N ASP A 191 30.88 3.28 0.59
CA ASP A 191 31.50 1.96 0.71
C ASP A 191 30.61 1.05 1.59
N ASP A 192 29.41 0.72 1.14
CA ASP A 192 28.52 -0.30 1.73
C ASP A 192 28.15 -1.42 0.74
#